data_AF-A0A8G2CNT5-F1
#
_entry.id   AF-A0A8G2CNT5-F1
#
_cell.length_a   1.000
_cell.length_b   1.000
_cell.length_c   1.000
_cell.angle_alpha   90.00
_cell.angle_beta   90.00
_cell.angle_gamma   90.00
#
_symmetry.space_group_name_H-M   'P 1'
#
loop_
_entity.id
_entity.type
_entity.pdbx_description
1 polymer ?
#
loop_
_entity_poly.entity_id
_entity_poly.type
_entity_poly.pdbx_seq_one_letter_code
_entity_poly.pdbx_strand_id
1 'polypeptide(L)'
;MKKLFALLACTIVLGGAATPSSFLNGSRAKLLQTLRSNHVLVPGRRLLRLTYLCSVELGNQKYPIIDIFESVPGAMETKGIARLELLSPNLKPVQSIPYVPPTTPLFCKHNSVYFQGNVFVDQANDSGNEISFLFGGQGIAVHTVAANTLPAPMSK
;
A
#
# COMPACT_ATOMS: atom_id res chain seq x y z
N MET A 1 -11.46 11.72 63.16
CA MET A 1 -11.77 10.80 62.04
C MET A 1 -10.82 11.12 60.88
N LYS A 2 -9.76 10.32 60.69
CA LYS A 2 -8.72 10.54 59.67
C LYS A 2 -9.10 9.77 58.40
N LYS A 3 -9.31 10.45 57.28
CA LYS A 3 -9.46 9.80 55.96
C LYS A 3 -8.13 9.88 55.21
N LEU A 4 -7.57 8.70 54.95
CA LEU A 4 -6.35 8.46 54.18
C LEU A 4 -6.67 8.67 52.69
N PHE A 5 -5.97 9.59 52.02
CA PHE A 5 -5.98 9.71 50.56
C PHE A 5 -4.86 8.82 50.00
N ALA A 6 -5.23 7.77 49.29
CA ALA A 6 -4.29 6.93 48.55
C ALA A 6 -4.03 7.56 47.18
N LEU A 7 -2.79 7.97 46.93
CA LEU A 7 -2.29 8.38 45.61
C LEU A 7 -2.17 7.15 44.71
N LEU A 8 -2.92 7.12 43.61
CA LEU A 8 -2.72 6.18 42.51
C LEU A 8 -1.66 6.75 41.56
N ALA A 9 -0.46 6.16 41.56
CA ALA A 9 0.58 6.46 40.59
C ALA A 9 0.28 5.72 39.28
N CYS A 10 -0.05 6.45 38.23
CA CYS A 10 -0.28 5.92 36.90
C CYS A 10 1.06 5.83 36.15
N THR A 11 1.65 4.63 36.09
CA THR A 11 2.89 4.37 35.38
C THR A 11 2.64 4.35 33.87
N ILE A 12 3.04 5.41 33.16
CA ILE A 12 2.96 5.49 31.71
C ILE A 12 4.09 4.64 31.12
N VAL A 13 3.75 3.48 30.56
CA VAL A 13 4.68 2.65 29.80
C VAL A 13 4.82 3.26 28.39
N LEU A 14 5.93 3.94 28.14
CA LEU A 14 6.34 4.39 26.81
C LEU A 14 6.76 3.17 25.99
N GLY A 15 5.81 2.55 25.29
CA GLY A 15 6.06 1.49 24.32
C GLY A 15 6.76 2.06 23.09
N GLY A 16 8.05 1.73 22.92
CA GLY A 16 8.79 2.01 21.70
C GLY A 16 8.15 1.30 20.50
N ALA A 17 7.67 2.07 19.53
CA ALA A 17 7.15 1.54 18.28
C ALA A 17 8.30 0.92 17.47
N ALA A 18 8.29 -0.40 17.33
CA ALA A 18 9.20 -1.09 16.43
C ALA A 18 9.01 -0.54 15.01
N THR A 19 10.10 -0.12 14.36
CA THR A 19 10.07 0.43 13.01
C THR A 19 9.69 -0.68 12.01
N PRO A 20 8.54 -0.58 11.32
CA PRO A 20 7.98 -1.70 10.56
C PRO A 20 8.72 -2.03 9.25
N SER A 21 9.72 -1.25 8.84
CA SER A 21 10.36 -1.40 7.53
C SER A 21 11.30 -2.60 7.41
N SER A 22 11.90 -3.08 8.51
CA SER A 22 12.77 -4.27 8.49
C SER A 22 11.99 -5.58 8.51
N PHE A 23 10.68 -5.52 8.82
CA PHE A 23 9.87 -6.73 8.98
C PHE A 23 9.60 -7.43 7.64
N LEU A 24 9.65 -6.73 6.51
CA LEU A 24 9.12 -7.25 5.25
C LEU A 24 10.06 -8.17 4.44
N ASN A 25 11.39 -8.12 4.67
CA ASN A 25 12.34 -8.94 3.90
C ASN A 25 12.35 -10.44 4.27
N GLY A 26 11.91 -10.82 5.48
CA GLY A 26 11.63 -12.21 5.87
C GLY A 26 10.15 -12.61 5.72
N SER A 27 9.33 -11.75 5.11
CA SER A 27 7.88 -11.71 5.36
C SER A 27 6.99 -12.22 4.25
N ARG A 28 7.48 -12.63 3.09
CA ARG A 28 6.58 -12.88 1.94
C ARG A 28 5.44 -13.86 2.31
N ALA A 29 5.74 -14.91 3.08
CA ALA A 29 4.74 -15.83 3.61
C ALA A 29 3.78 -15.14 4.60
N LYS A 30 4.29 -14.33 5.54
CA LYS A 30 3.49 -13.54 6.49
C LYS A 30 2.61 -12.50 5.80
N LEU A 31 3.13 -11.77 4.80
CA LEU A 31 2.38 -10.84 3.97
C LEU A 31 1.27 -11.59 3.23
N LEU A 32 1.60 -12.69 2.56
CA LEU A 32 0.60 -13.52 1.87
C LEU A 32 -0.49 -14.01 2.83
N GLN A 33 -0.11 -14.50 4.01
CA GLN A 33 -1.06 -14.92 5.05
C GLN A 33 -1.94 -13.76 5.52
N THR A 34 -1.34 -12.58 5.73
CA THR A 34 -2.05 -11.37 6.17
C THR A 34 -3.03 -10.89 5.11
N LEU A 35 -2.65 -10.90 3.84
CA LEU A 35 -3.53 -10.51 2.75
C LEU A 35 -4.70 -11.50 2.59
N ARG A 36 -4.46 -12.80 2.81
CA ARG A 36 -5.53 -13.81 2.85
C ARG A 36 -6.47 -13.61 4.04
N SER A 37 -5.92 -13.40 5.25
CA SER A 37 -6.74 -13.24 6.46
C SER A 37 -7.57 -11.96 6.46
N ASN A 38 -7.12 -10.93 5.75
CA ASN A 38 -7.87 -9.69 5.55
C ASN A 38 -8.74 -9.71 4.28
N HIS A 39 -8.93 -10.87 3.63
CA HIS A 39 -9.74 -11.02 2.42
C HIS A 39 -9.33 -10.13 1.24
N VAL A 40 -8.07 -9.70 1.19
CA VAL A 40 -7.53 -8.91 0.06
C VAL A 40 -7.41 -9.79 -1.17
N LEU A 41 -6.99 -11.05 -1.01
CA LEU A 41 -6.91 -12.01 -2.11
C LEU A 41 -8.24 -12.74 -2.27
N VAL A 42 -8.74 -12.82 -3.51
CA VAL A 42 -10.07 -13.38 -3.79
C VAL A 42 -9.96 -14.88 -4.07
N PRO A 43 -10.69 -15.74 -3.34
CA PRO A 43 -10.73 -17.17 -3.63
C PRO A 43 -11.17 -17.45 -5.07
N GLY A 44 -10.58 -18.48 -5.69
CA GLY A 44 -10.87 -18.84 -7.08
C GLY A 44 -10.10 -18.04 -8.12
N ARG A 45 -9.40 -16.96 -7.74
CA ARG A 45 -8.43 -16.29 -8.61
C ARG A 45 -7.03 -16.87 -8.41
N ARG A 46 -6.21 -16.82 -9.47
CA ARG A 46 -4.80 -17.23 -9.39
C ARG A 46 -3.93 -16.01 -9.21
N LEU A 47 -3.22 -15.94 -8.08
CA LEU A 47 -2.22 -14.89 -7.83
C LEU A 47 -1.03 -15.08 -8.77
N LEU A 48 -0.79 -14.09 -9.64
CA LEU A 48 0.31 -14.09 -10.60
C LEU A 48 1.46 -13.20 -10.15
N ARG A 49 1.17 -12.02 -9.58
CA ARG A 49 2.17 -11.10 -9.04
C ARG A 49 1.75 -10.62 -7.66
N LEU A 50 2.72 -10.58 -6.75
CA LEU A 50 2.61 -10.01 -5.42
C LEU A 50 3.95 -9.37 -5.07
N THR A 51 4.02 -8.06 -5.17
CA THR A 51 5.26 -7.31 -5.02
C THR A 51 5.07 -6.21 -3.99
N TYR A 52 5.86 -6.21 -2.92
CA TYR A 52 6.01 -5.00 -2.11
C TYR A 52 6.77 -3.97 -2.93
N LEU A 53 6.15 -2.82 -3.18
CA LEU A 53 6.77 -1.74 -3.96
C LEU A 53 7.62 -0.85 -3.06
N CYS A 54 7.00 -0.31 -2.02
CA CYS A 54 7.52 0.77 -1.21
C CYS A 54 6.64 0.96 0.03
N SER A 55 6.97 1.95 0.86
CA SER A 55 6.00 2.56 1.77
C SER A 55 5.84 4.03 1.43
N VAL A 56 4.60 4.52 1.41
CA VAL A 56 4.32 5.95 1.34
C VAL A 56 4.26 6.55 2.73
N GLU A 57 4.59 7.83 2.84
CA GLU A 57 4.59 8.58 4.09
C GLU A 57 3.30 9.41 4.19
N LEU A 58 2.45 9.09 5.17
CA LEU A 58 1.20 9.80 5.42
C LEU A 58 1.23 10.30 6.88
N GLY A 59 1.49 11.59 7.05
CA GLY A 59 1.85 12.15 8.35
C GLY A 59 3.17 11.55 8.86
N ASN A 60 3.19 11.10 10.12
CA ASN A 60 4.39 10.51 10.74
C ASN A 60 4.43 8.97 10.63
N GLN A 61 3.62 8.39 9.74
CA GLN A 61 3.48 6.94 9.60
C GLN A 61 3.81 6.48 8.19
N LYS A 62 4.32 5.25 8.10
CA LYS A 62 4.67 4.59 6.84
C LYS A 62 3.63 3.54 6.49
N TYR A 63 3.08 3.64 5.30
CA TYR A 63 2.01 2.78 4.79
C TYR A 63 2.55 1.92 3.65
N PRO A 64 2.71 0.60 3.86
CA PRO A 64 3.18 -0.29 2.81
C PRO A 64 2.25 -0.30 1.60
N ILE A 65 2.82 -0.27 0.40
CA ILE A 65 2.09 -0.45 -0.85
C ILE A 65 2.49 -1.76 -1.50
N ILE A 66 1.50 -2.58 -1.79
CA ILE A 66 1.65 -3.86 -2.46
C ILE A 66 1.01 -3.79 -3.83
N ASP A 67 1.75 -4.18 -4.86
CA ASP A 67 1.20 -4.43 -6.18
C ASP A 67 0.75 -5.89 -6.31
N ILE A 68 -0.51 -6.07 -6.73
CA ILE A 68 -1.16 -7.36 -6.87
C ILE A 68 -1.65 -7.51 -8.31
N PHE A 69 -1.32 -8.65 -8.92
CA PHE A 69 -1.90 -9.08 -10.19
C PHE A 69 -2.46 -10.49 -10.05
N GLU A 70 -3.76 -10.64 -10.30
CA GLU A 70 -4.46 -11.92 -10.25
C GLU A 70 -5.06 -12.25 -11.62
N SER A 71 -5.02 -13.50 -12.06
CA SER A 71 -5.84 -13.95 -13.19
C SER A 71 -7.13 -14.59 -12.73
N VAL A 72 -8.18 -14.43 -13.53
CA VAL A 72 -9.47 -15.09 -13.35
C VAL A 72 -9.50 -16.33 -14.27
N PRO A 73 -9.53 -17.55 -13.70
CA PRO A 73 -9.63 -18.77 -14.51
C PRO A 73 -10.89 -18.75 -15.39
N GLY A 74 -10.76 -19.17 -16.65
CA GLY A 74 -11.89 -19.26 -17.59
C GLY A 74 -12.32 -17.95 -18.25
N ALA A 75 -11.66 -16.82 -17.94
CA ALA A 75 -11.90 -15.58 -18.69
C ALA A 75 -11.42 -15.74 -20.14
N MET A 76 -12.30 -15.42 -21.11
CA MET A 76 -11.99 -15.51 -22.54
C MET A 76 -10.92 -14.52 -23.01
N GLU A 77 -10.71 -13.45 -22.25
CA GLU A 77 -9.62 -12.50 -22.43
C GLU A 77 -8.66 -12.59 -21.24
N THR A 78 -7.35 -12.52 -21.48
CA THR A 78 -6.26 -12.50 -20.48
C THR A 78 -6.23 -11.21 -19.64
N LYS A 79 -7.39 -10.62 -19.34
CA LYS A 79 -7.51 -9.47 -18.46
C LYS A 79 -7.36 -9.95 -17.02
N GLY A 80 -6.10 -10.02 -16.56
CA GLY A 80 -5.84 -10.10 -15.14
C GLY A 80 -6.29 -8.82 -14.43
N ILE A 81 -6.53 -8.94 -13.14
CA ILE A 81 -6.94 -7.86 -12.26
C ILE A 81 -5.68 -7.33 -11.59
N ALA A 82 -5.28 -6.11 -11.96
CA ALA A 82 -4.16 -5.41 -11.36
C ALA A 82 -4.66 -4.37 -10.36
N ARG A 83 -4.01 -4.29 -9.20
CA ARG A 83 -4.33 -3.28 -8.18
C ARG A 83 -3.15 -2.96 -7.28
N LEU A 84 -3.13 -1.73 -6.77
CA LEU A 84 -2.33 -1.37 -5.62
C LEU A 84 -3.14 -1.55 -4.33
N GLU A 85 -2.54 -2.13 -3.32
CA GLU A 85 -3.09 -2.23 -1.98
C GLU A 85 -2.24 -1.36 -1.04
N LEU A 86 -2.84 -0.29 -0.53
CA LEU A 86 -2.30 0.49 0.56
C LEU A 86 -2.66 -0.20 1.88
N LEU A 87 -1.65 -0.54 2.65
CA LEU A 87 -1.81 -1.13 3.97
C LEU A 87 -1.46 -0.11 5.06
N SER A 88 -2.14 -0.22 6.19
CA SER A 88 -1.76 0.47 7.43
C SER A 88 -0.42 -0.07 7.97
N PRO A 89 0.23 0.61 8.92
CA PRO A 89 1.44 0.10 9.56
C PRO A 89 1.27 -1.29 10.20
N ASN A 90 0.03 -1.63 10.60
CA ASN A 90 -0.33 -2.94 11.16
C ASN A 90 -0.77 -3.95 10.08
N LEU A 91 -0.48 -3.68 8.80
CA LEU A 91 -0.80 -4.50 7.64
C LEU A 91 -2.30 -4.78 7.40
N LYS A 92 -3.19 -3.96 7.99
CA LYS A 92 -4.61 -3.96 7.62
C LYS A 92 -4.82 -3.17 6.33
N PRO A 93 -5.68 -3.61 5.41
CA PRO A 93 -6.00 -2.85 4.21
C PRO A 93 -6.58 -1.47 4.56
N VAL A 94 -6.10 -0.44 3.88
CA VAL A 94 -6.62 0.93 3.98
C VAL A 94 -7.34 1.30 2.71
N GLN A 95 -6.72 1.04 1.55
CA GLN A 95 -7.28 1.37 0.25
C GLN A 95 -6.82 0.36 -0.80
N SER A 96 -7.75 -0.05 -1.66
CA SER A 96 -7.48 -0.90 -2.82
C SER A 96 -7.73 -0.07 -4.07
N ILE A 97 -6.73 0.06 -4.95
CA ILE A 97 -6.77 0.91 -6.14
C ILE A 97 -6.62 0.00 -7.36
N PRO A 98 -7.72 -0.41 -7.99
CA PRO A 98 -7.66 -1.15 -9.24
C PRO A 98 -7.08 -0.24 -10.34
N TYR A 99 -6.31 -0.85 -11.23
CA TYR A 99 -5.79 -0.16 -12.40
C TYR A 99 -5.74 -1.08 -13.62
N VAL A 100 -5.68 -0.48 -14.80
CA VAL A 100 -5.69 -1.22 -16.07
C VAL A 100 -4.25 -1.61 -16.46
N PRO A 101 -3.90 -2.91 -16.55
CA PRO A 101 -2.61 -3.36 -17.10
C PRO A 101 -2.51 -3.02 -18.61
N PRO A 102 -1.29 -2.90 -19.20
CA PRO A 102 -0.03 -3.46 -18.74
C PRO A 102 0.84 -2.52 -17.90
N THR A 103 0.38 -1.32 -17.57
CA THR A 103 1.16 -0.32 -16.84
C THR A 103 1.66 -0.88 -15.51
N THR A 104 2.92 -0.61 -15.15
CA THR A 104 3.51 -1.12 -13.90
C THR A 104 3.94 0.02 -12.98
N PRO A 105 3.71 -0.11 -11.66
CA PRO A 105 4.26 0.81 -10.69
C PRO A 105 5.77 0.65 -10.58
N LEU A 106 6.49 1.76 -10.50
CA LEU A 106 7.96 1.83 -10.51
C LEU A 106 8.53 2.03 -9.11
N PHE A 107 8.14 3.12 -8.46
CA PHE A 107 8.65 3.52 -7.15
C PHE A 107 7.65 4.45 -6.46
N CYS A 108 7.96 4.83 -5.21
CA CYS A 108 7.19 5.79 -4.46
C CYS A 108 8.08 6.92 -3.97
N LYS A 109 7.48 8.10 -3.83
CA LYS A 109 8.12 9.28 -3.27
C LYS A 109 7.09 10.02 -2.43
N HIS A 110 7.44 10.32 -1.18
CA HIS A 110 6.51 10.92 -0.21
C HIS A 110 5.20 10.13 -0.10
N ASN A 111 4.07 10.75 -0.43
CA ASN A 111 2.74 10.18 -0.42
C ASN A 111 2.27 9.71 -1.80
N SER A 112 3.17 9.45 -2.76
CA SER A 112 2.81 9.12 -4.14
C SER A 112 3.47 7.85 -4.67
N VAL A 113 2.78 7.16 -5.59
CA VAL A 113 3.30 6.04 -6.40
C VAL A 113 3.40 6.50 -7.86
N TYR A 114 4.53 6.20 -8.49
CA TYR A 114 4.80 6.52 -9.88
C TYR A 114 4.73 5.29 -10.76
N PHE A 115 4.17 5.44 -11.96
CA PHE A 115 3.94 4.37 -12.93
C PHE A 115 4.77 4.52 -14.19
N GLN A 116 5.03 3.39 -14.85
CA GLN A 116 5.62 3.33 -16.17
C GLN A 116 4.59 3.72 -17.23
N GLY A 117 4.46 5.02 -17.50
CA GLY A 117 3.45 5.57 -18.41
C GLY A 117 2.12 5.84 -17.72
N ASN A 118 1.13 6.24 -18.50
CA ASN A 118 -0.17 6.60 -17.95
C ASN A 118 -0.95 5.35 -17.52
N VAL A 119 -1.56 5.45 -16.35
CA VAL A 119 -2.48 4.49 -15.75
C VAL A 119 -3.83 5.17 -15.62
N PHE A 120 -4.89 4.46 -16.01
CA PHE A 120 -6.26 4.87 -15.73
C PHE A 120 -6.70 4.29 -14.38
N VAL A 121 -7.28 5.13 -13.53
CA VAL A 121 -7.75 4.76 -12.20
C VAL A 121 -9.23 5.13 -12.06
N ASP A 122 -10.09 4.12 -12.10
CA ASP A 122 -11.55 4.28 -12.10
C ASP A 122 -12.05 5.14 -10.92
N GLN A 123 -11.46 4.98 -9.73
CA GLN A 123 -11.84 5.70 -8.51
C GLN A 123 -11.62 7.21 -8.60
N ALA A 124 -10.61 7.65 -9.37
CA ALA A 124 -10.35 9.05 -9.62
C ALA A 124 -11.02 9.56 -10.90
N ASN A 125 -11.54 8.65 -11.74
CA ASN A 125 -12.02 8.93 -13.10
C ASN A 125 -11.03 9.78 -13.91
N ASP A 126 -9.74 9.45 -13.78
CA ASP A 126 -8.66 10.21 -14.37
C ASP A 126 -7.49 9.29 -14.78
N SER A 127 -6.60 9.82 -15.60
CA SER A 127 -5.41 9.13 -16.10
C SER A 127 -4.15 9.96 -15.89
N GLY A 128 -3.08 9.29 -15.51
CA GLY A 128 -1.79 9.93 -15.27
C GLY A 128 -0.74 8.91 -14.89
N ASN A 129 0.46 9.34 -14.52
CA ASN A 129 1.56 8.44 -14.15
C ASN A 129 2.00 8.62 -12.69
N GLU A 130 1.29 9.45 -11.92
CA GLU A 130 1.43 9.59 -10.47
C GLU A 130 0.06 9.38 -9.81
N ILE A 131 0.02 8.53 -8.77
CA ILE A 131 -1.11 8.42 -7.85
C ILE A 131 -0.67 8.93 -6.50
N SER A 132 -1.27 10.03 -6.04
CA SER A 132 -1.02 10.63 -4.73
C SER A 132 -2.11 10.22 -3.74
N PHE A 133 -1.72 9.85 -2.52
CA PHE A 133 -2.62 9.47 -1.45
C PHE A 133 -2.95 10.68 -0.57
N LEU A 134 -4.24 10.87 -0.27
CA LEU A 134 -4.79 11.99 0.49
C LEU A 134 -5.50 11.49 1.75
N PHE A 135 -5.67 12.37 2.74
CA PHE A 135 -6.49 12.12 3.94
C PHE A 135 -6.16 10.80 4.66
N GLY A 136 -4.87 10.53 4.90
CA GLY A 136 -4.44 9.28 5.54
C GLY A 136 -4.63 8.03 4.66
N GLY A 137 -4.74 8.20 3.34
CA GLY A 137 -4.83 7.13 2.37
C GLY A 137 -6.26 6.80 1.91
N GLN A 138 -7.27 7.50 2.44
CA GLN A 138 -8.68 7.29 2.09
C GLN A 138 -9.08 7.94 0.76
N GLY A 139 -8.35 8.98 0.35
CA GLY A 139 -8.54 9.63 -0.94
C GLY A 139 -7.33 9.41 -1.84
N ILE A 140 -7.54 9.54 -3.14
CA ILE A 140 -6.47 9.57 -4.12
C ILE A 140 -6.65 10.74 -5.09
N ALA A 141 -5.54 11.22 -5.63
CA ALA A 141 -5.50 12.09 -6.79
C ALA A 141 -4.56 11.47 -7.84
N VAL A 142 -4.89 11.68 -9.11
CA VAL A 142 -4.07 11.21 -10.23
C VAL A 142 -3.49 12.45 -10.91
N HIS A 143 -2.20 12.39 -11.21
CA HIS A 143 -1.49 13.48 -11.87
C HIS A 143 -0.66 12.95 -13.03
N THR A 144 -0.48 13.80 -14.04
CA THR A 144 0.51 13.57 -15.10
C THR A 144 1.76 14.38 -14.81
N VAL A 145 2.90 13.70 -14.76
CA VAL A 145 4.21 14.25 -14.47
C VAL A 145 5.14 13.94 -15.64
N ALA A 146 5.91 14.94 -16.08
CA ALA A 146 6.80 14.78 -17.21
C ALA A 146 7.94 13.78 -16.88
N ALA A 147 8.23 12.84 -17.80
CA ALA A 147 9.18 11.75 -17.57
C ALA A 147 10.59 12.22 -17.16
N ASN A 148 11.01 13.40 -17.63
CA ASN A 148 12.30 14.02 -17.29
C ASN A 148 12.39 14.56 -15.84
N THR A 149 11.28 14.57 -15.10
CA THR A 149 11.25 14.97 -13.67
C THR A 149 11.26 13.79 -12.72
N LEU A 150 11.15 12.56 -13.24
CA LEU A 150 11.26 11.34 -12.44
C LEU A 150 12.73 11.08 -12.12
N PRO A 151 13.07 10.74 -10.85
CA PRO A 151 14.44 10.36 -10.51
C PRO A 151 14.91 9.21 -11.41
N ALA A 152 16.12 9.32 -11.94
CA ALA A 152 16.70 8.26 -12.74
C ALA A 152 16.69 6.95 -11.94
N PRO A 153 16.35 5.81 -12.57
CA PRO A 153 16.40 4.52 -11.89
C PRO A 153 17.82 4.33 -11.37
N MET A 154 17.96 4.18 -10.04
CA MET A 154 19.27 3.90 -9.45
C MET A 154 19.71 2.52 -9.94
N SER A 155 20.68 2.50 -10.85
CA SER A 155 21.39 1.27 -11.22
C SER A 155 22.04 0.71 -9.95
N LYS A 156 21.59 -0.47 -9.53
CA LYS A 156 22.28 -1.25 -8.49
C LYS A 156 23.56 -1.85 -9.05
#